data_AF-A0A2N2STM8-F1
#
_entry.id   AF-A0A2N2STM8-F1
#
_cell.length_a   1.000
_cell.length_b   1.000
_cell.length_c   1.000
_cell.angle_alpha   90.00
_cell.angle_beta   90.00
_cell.angle_gamma   90.00
#
_symmetry.space_group_name_H-M   'P 1'
#
loop_
_entity.id
_entity.type
_entity.pdbx_description
1 polymer ?
#
loop_
_entity_poly.entity_id
_entity_poly.type
_entity_poly.pdbx_seq_one_letter_code
_entity_poly.pdbx_strand_id
1 'polypeptide(L)'
;MHIIWSDASVQAALIQAIGGVAAAAIAAAAAAIIGKRFADQKRLQEKNAALQSDLFFLLAVEDEHCQRHGHKIVIRESVRKQGFTWSGKYTPGRVKAQ
;
A
#
# COMPACT_ATOMS: atom_id res chain seq x y z
N MET A 1 43.27 -24.61 26.04
CA MET A 1 42.84 -23.20 26.03
C MET A 1 41.83 -23.03 27.15
N HIS A 2 42.26 -22.54 28.31
CA HIS A 2 41.38 -22.38 29.48
C HIS A 2 40.81 -20.97 29.43
N ILE A 3 39.53 -20.82 29.13
CA ILE A 3 38.87 -19.51 29.16
C ILE A 3 38.80 -19.10 30.63
N ILE A 4 39.43 -17.98 30.97
CA ILE A 4 39.38 -17.39 32.31
C ILE A 4 38.12 -16.52 32.34
N TRP A 5 37.01 -17.11 32.78
CA TRP A 5 35.69 -16.47 32.81
C TRP A 5 35.59 -15.28 33.77
N SER A 6 36.57 -15.10 34.66
CA SER A 6 36.69 -13.97 35.58
C SER A 6 37.43 -12.78 34.98
N ASP A 7 37.98 -12.88 33.77
CA ASP A 7 38.63 -11.76 33.10
C ASP A 7 37.57 -10.74 32.65
N ALA A 8 37.72 -9.49 33.11
CA ALA A 8 36.83 -8.39 32.80
C ALA A 8 36.72 -8.14 31.28
N SER A 9 37.78 -8.38 30.50
CA SER A 9 37.72 -8.19 29.05
C SER A 9 36.87 -9.26 28.36
N VAL A 10 36.92 -10.50 28.84
CA VAL A 10 36.11 -11.62 28.31
C VAL A 10 34.64 -11.41 28.65
N GLN A 11 34.34 -10.97 29.88
CA GLN A 11 32.98 -10.64 30.29
C GLN A 11 32.40 -9.45 29.51
N ALA A 12 33.18 -8.39 29.32
CA ALA A 12 32.75 -7.22 28.54
C ALA A 12 32.47 -7.59 27.07
N ALA A 13 33.34 -8.39 26.45
CA ALA A 13 33.15 -8.85 25.08
C ALA A 13 31.87 -9.71 24.94
N LEU A 14 31.60 -10.59 25.92
CA LEU A 14 30.39 -11.40 25.93
C LEU A 14 29.12 -10.54 26.08
N ILE A 15 29.11 -9.57 27.00
CA ILE A 15 27.98 -8.65 27.20
C ILE A 15 27.75 -7.82 25.95
N GLN A 16 28.80 -7.31 25.31
CA GLN A 16 28.69 -6.54 24.07
C GLN A 16 28.15 -7.39 22.91
N ALA A 17 28.61 -8.64 22.78
CA ALA A 17 28.11 -9.54 21.76
C ALA A 17 26.61 -9.84 21.95
N ILE A 18 26.18 -10.19 23.17
CA ILE A 18 24.78 -10.47 23.47
C ILE A 18 23.93 -9.21 23.31
N GLY A 19 24.38 -8.08 23.84
CA GLY A 19 23.69 -6.79 23.74
C GLY A 19 23.56 -6.32 22.29
N GLY A 20 24.59 -6.50 21.48
CA GLY A 20 24.59 -6.17 20.06
C GLY A 20 23.58 -7.00 19.26
N VAL A 21 23.55 -8.32 19.49
CA VAL A 21 22.59 -9.23 18.83
C VAL A 21 21.15 -8.89 19.26
N ALA A 22 20.92 -8.65 20.54
CA ALA A 22 19.59 -8.28 21.04
C ALA A 22 19.12 -6.94 20.47
N ALA A 23 19.99 -5.93 20.43
CA ALA A 23 19.69 -4.62 19.85
C ALA A 23 19.38 -4.73 18.35
N ALA A 24 20.16 -5.52 17.60
CA ALA A 24 19.91 -5.76 16.19
C ALA A 24 18.57 -6.46 15.94
N ALA A 25 18.21 -7.45 16.77
CA ALA A 25 16.93 -8.15 16.68
C ALA A 25 15.74 -7.21 16.92
N ILE A 26 15.84 -6.33 17.92
CA ILE A 26 14.80 -5.34 18.22
C ILE A 26 14.67 -4.33 17.07
N ALA A 27 15.79 -3.82 16.55
CA ALA A 27 15.80 -2.90 15.43
C ALA A 27 15.17 -3.51 14.17
N ALA A 28 15.49 -4.77 13.86
CA ALA A 28 14.91 -5.49 12.74
C ALA A 28 13.39 -5.70 12.90
N ALA A 29 12.95 -6.07 14.11
CA ALA A 29 11.53 -6.23 14.41
C ALA A 29 10.76 -4.89 14.26
N ALA A 30 11.32 -3.79 14.77
CA ALA A 30 10.74 -2.47 14.64
C ALA A 30 10.65 -2.04 13.16
N ALA A 31 11.73 -2.23 12.39
CA ALA A 31 11.76 -1.93 10.96
C ALA A 31 10.72 -2.76 10.18
N ALA A 32 10.54 -4.04 10.52
CA ALA A 32 9.55 -4.90 9.87
C ALA A 32 8.12 -4.42 10.13
N ILE A 33 7.79 -4.07 11.37
CA ILE A 33 6.45 -3.57 11.74
C ILE A 33 6.17 -2.25 11.04
N ILE A 34 7.12 -1.30 11.12
CA ILE A 34 6.98 0.02 10.52
C ILE A 34 6.89 -0.09 8.99
N GLY A 35 7.77 -0.88 8.37
CA GLY A 35 7.78 -1.11 6.93
C GLY A 35 6.47 -1.70 6.43
N LYS A 36 5.91 -2.67 7.15
CA LYS A 36 4.59 -3.25 6.83
C LYS A 36 3.49 -2.19 6.90
N ARG A 37 3.48 -1.33 7.93
CA ARG A 37 2.47 -0.26 8.08
C ARG A 37 2.52 0.71 6.91
N PHE A 38 3.71 1.16 6.50
CA PHE A 38 3.85 2.05 5.34
C PHE A 38 3.40 1.37 4.04
N ALA A 39 3.74 0.10 3.83
CA ALA A 39 3.30 -0.64 2.66
C ALA A 39 1.77 -0.79 2.60
N ASP A 40 1.15 -1.13 3.73
CA ASP A 40 -0.31 -1.25 3.85
C ASP A 40 -1.02 0.09 3.62
N GLN A 41 -0.48 1.18 4.18
CA GLN A 41 -0.99 2.53 3.94
C GLN A 41 -0.90 2.94 2.48
N LYS A 42 0.25 2.72 1.83
CA LYS A 42 0.44 3.03 0.41
C LYS A 42 -0.55 2.23 -0.45
N ARG A 43 -0.72 0.93 -0.16
CA ARG A 43 -1.68 0.08 -0.86
C ARG A 43 -3.12 0.57 -0.67
N LEU A 44 -3.49 1.03 0.53
CA LEU A 44 -4.80 1.61 0.79
C LEU A 44 -5.01 2.95 0.07
N GLN A 45 -3.99 3.80 0.03
CA GLN A 45 -4.02 5.05 -0.72
C GLN A 45 -4.20 4.81 -2.22
N GLU A 46 -3.46 3.86 -2.81
CA GLU A 46 -3.62 3.46 -4.21
C GLU A 46 -5.02 2.92 -4.50
N LYS A 47 -5.58 2.10 -3.60
CA LYS A 47 -6.98 1.64 -3.70
C LYS A 47 -7.96 2.80 -3.68
N ASN A 48 -7.78 3.73 -2.76
CA ASN A 48 -8.67 4.87 -2.58
C ASN A 48 -8.61 5.81 -3.81
N ALA A 49 -7.42 6.12 -4.31
CA ALA A 49 -7.24 6.92 -5.52
C ALA A 49 -7.93 6.29 -6.74
N ALA A 50 -7.82 4.97 -6.90
CA ALA A 50 -8.52 4.26 -7.98
C ALA A 50 -10.05 4.32 -7.83
N LEU A 51 -10.57 4.15 -6.61
CA LEU A 51 -12.00 4.27 -6.32
C LEU A 51 -12.53 5.69 -6.56
N GLN A 52 -11.78 6.70 -6.13
CA GLN A 52 -12.13 8.11 -6.35
C GLN A 52 -12.17 8.45 -7.84
N SER A 53 -11.15 8.05 -8.60
CA SER A 53 -11.13 8.21 -10.07
C SER A 53 -12.34 7.54 -10.72
N ASP A 54 -12.64 6.31 -10.32
CA ASP A 54 -13.79 5.57 -10.85
C ASP A 54 -15.12 6.25 -10.49
N LEU A 55 -15.27 6.76 -9.27
CA LEU A 55 -16.46 7.49 -8.84
C LEU A 55 -16.66 8.78 -9.65
N PHE A 56 -15.61 9.59 -9.80
CA PHE A 56 -15.69 10.82 -10.60
C PHE A 56 -16.01 10.54 -12.06
N PHE A 57 -15.43 9.48 -12.63
CA PHE A 57 -15.79 9.04 -13.97
C PHE A 57 -17.27 8.68 -14.09
N LEU A 58 -17.84 7.94 -13.13
CA LEU A 58 -19.25 7.57 -13.17
C LEU A 58 -20.19 8.76 -13.02
N LEU A 59 -19.86 9.69 -12.12
CA LEU A 59 -20.62 10.94 -11.96
C LEU A 59 -20.58 11.78 -13.24
N ALA A 60 -19.42 11.91 -13.88
CA ALA A 60 -19.31 12.61 -15.15
C ALA A 60 -20.09 11.91 -16.28
N VAL A 61 -20.11 10.57 -16.30
CA VAL A 61 -20.95 9.79 -17.23
C VAL A 61 -22.43 10.04 -16.99
N GLU A 62 -22.86 10.15 -15.74
CA GLU A 62 -24.25 10.45 -15.40
C GLU A 62 -24.65 11.86 -15.85
N ASP A 63 -23.84 12.87 -15.54
CA ASP A 63 -24.08 14.25 -15.95
C ASP A 63 -24.16 14.39 -17.48
N GLU A 64 -23.18 13.83 -18.19
CA GLU A 64 -23.17 13.83 -19.65
C GLU A 64 -24.37 13.05 -20.24
N HIS A 65 -24.79 11.97 -19.57
CA HIS A 65 -25.97 11.21 -19.99
C HIS A 65 -27.25 12.03 -19.84
N CYS A 66 -27.41 12.74 -18.72
CA CYS A 66 -28.55 13.61 -18.47
C CYS A 66 -28.64 14.76 -19.48
N GLN A 67 -27.51 15.27 -19.98
CA GLN A 67 -27.50 16.36 -20.95
C GLN A 67 -27.77 15.90 -22.38
N ARG A 68 -27.12 14.82 -22.82
CA ARG A 68 -27.14 14.40 -24.23
C ARG A 68 -28.15 13.31 -24.56
N HIS A 69 -28.64 12.57 -23.57
CA HIS A 69 -29.53 11.40 -23.72
C HIS A 69 -29.13 10.49 -24.89
N GLY A 70 -28.22 9.55 -24.66
CA GLY A 70 -27.71 8.70 -25.74
C GLY A 70 -27.17 7.36 -25.29
N HIS A 71 -26.52 6.65 -26.21
CA HIS A 71 -25.93 5.36 -25.92
C HIS A 71 -24.75 5.49 -24.94
N LYS A 72 -24.78 4.62 -23.93
CA LYS A 72 -23.80 4.57 -22.83
C LYS A 72 -22.34 4.51 -23.28
N ILE A 73 -22.04 3.87 -24.41
CA ILE A 73 -20.68 3.75 -24.95
C ILE A 73 -20.17 5.12 -25.42
N VAL A 74 -20.98 5.83 -26.21
CA VAL A 74 -20.64 7.15 -26.75
C VAL A 74 -20.47 8.18 -25.63
N ILE A 75 -21.34 8.13 -24.63
CA ILE A 75 -21.25 9.01 -23.44
C ILE A 75 -19.94 8.75 -22.68
N ARG A 76 -19.59 7.48 -22.45
CA ARG A 76 -18.33 7.10 -21.79
C ARG A 76 -17.11 7.56 -22.57
N GLU A 77 -17.14 7.48 -23.90
CA GLU A 77 -16.06 8.01 -24.74
C GLU A 77 -15.96 9.53 -24.66
N SER A 78 -17.10 10.25 -24.64
CA SER A 78 -17.14 11.70 -24.42
C SER A 78 -16.47 12.07 -23.09
N VAL A 79 -16.83 11.40 -22.00
CA VAL A 79 -16.27 11.65 -20.67
C VAL A 79 -14.77 11.32 -20.59
N ARG A 80 -14.31 10.29 -21.31
CA ARG A 80 -12.85 10.04 -21.45
C ARG A 80 -12.14 11.16 -22.18
N LYS A 81 -12.75 11.73 -23.23
CA LYS A 81 -12.19 12.89 -23.95
C LYS A 81 -12.14 14.15 -23.07
N GLN A 82 -12.98 14.25 -22.05
CA GLN A 82 -12.94 15.32 -21.05
C GLN A 82 -11.82 15.12 -20.00
N GLY A 83 -11.08 14.01 -20.05
CA GLY A 83 -9.93 13.73 -19.18
C GLY A 83 -10.21 12.83 -17.99
N PHE A 84 -11.44 12.35 -17.80
CA PHE A 84 -11.76 11.42 -16.72
C PHE A 84 -11.24 10.01 -17.04
N THR A 85 -10.69 9.36 -16.02
CA THR A 85 -10.08 8.02 -16.14
C THR A 85 -10.93 6.97 -15.44
N TRP A 86 -11.07 5.82 -16.10
CA TRP A 86 -11.80 4.66 -15.58
C TRP A 86 -10.89 3.44 -15.46
N SER A 87 -10.66 2.99 -14.23
CA SER A 87 -9.99 1.74 -13.91
C SER A 87 -10.94 0.55 -14.01
N GLY A 88 -12.17 0.72 -13.48
CA GLY A 88 -13.17 -0.33 -13.32
C GLY A 88 -12.73 -1.50 -12.44
N LYS A 89 -11.63 -1.37 -11.70
CA LYS A 89 -10.97 -2.47 -10.96
C LYS A 89 -11.86 -3.06 -9.87
N TYR A 90 -12.63 -2.21 -9.20
CA TYR A 90 -13.47 -2.58 -8.05
C TYR A 90 -14.96 -2.71 -8.40
N THR A 91 -15.28 -2.89 -9.69
CA THR A 91 -16.67 -3.09 -10.12
C THR A 91 -17.15 -4.51 -9.82
N PRO A 92 -18.45 -4.72 -9.54
CA PRO A 92 -18.97 -6.05 -9.18
C PRO A 92 -18.61 -7.17 -10.15
N GLY A 93 -18.54 -6.88 -11.46
CA GLY A 93 -18.17 -7.89 -12.47
C GLY A 93 -16.70 -8.34 -12.42
N ARG A 94 -15.79 -7.50 -11.90
CA ARG A 94 -14.36 -7.81 -11.78
C ARG A 94 -13.98 -8.34 -10.41
N VAL A 95 -14.64 -7.85 -9.36
CA VAL A 95 -14.40 -8.32 -7.99
C VAL A 95 -14.89 -9.75 -7.78
N LYS A 96 -15.99 -10.16 -8.41
CA LYS A 96 -16.49 -11.55 -8.34
C LYS A 96 -15.62 -12.59 -9.07
N ALA A 97 -14.69 -12.14 -9.91
CA ALA A 97 -13.79 -12.99 -10.68
C ALA A 97 -12.41 -13.15 -10.05
N GLN A 98 -12.14 -12.49 -8.91
CA GLN A 98 -10.95 -12.64 -8.08
C GLN A 98 -11.24 -13.48 -6.86
#